data_AF-A0A935AYI1-F1
#
_entry.id   AF-A0A935AYI1-F1
#
_cell.length_a   1.000
_cell.length_b   1.000
_cell.length_c   1.000
_cell.angle_alpha   90.00
_cell.angle_beta   90.00
_cell.angle_gamma   90.00
#
_symmetry.space_group_name_H-M   'P 1'
#
loop_
_entity.id
_entity.type
_entity.pdbx_description
1 polymer ?
#
loop_
_entity_poly.entity_id
_entity_poly.type
_entity_poly.pdbx_seq_one_letter_code
_entity_poly.pdbx_strand_id
1 'polypeptide(L)'
;MARSAGENRAARAAVVDRGSAAVGDTELRWGGSTHVGNARQVNEDDLVLSPPVFAVIDGMGGHARGDVASGLAAAGLAALGTSEGATHPADSDAVMATLLGVHEAIQAAAVGERIWARRSSLRSSSMSVASWVG
;
A
#
# COMPACT_ATOMS: atom_id res chain seq x y z
N MET A 1 -4.69 21.81 30.34
CA MET A 1 -5.93 21.00 30.34
C MET A 1 -5.97 20.18 29.08
N ALA A 2 -6.04 18.86 29.24
CA ALA A 2 -5.91 17.85 28.21
C ALA A 2 -7.06 17.86 27.19
N ARG A 3 -6.75 17.60 25.92
CA ARG A 3 -7.70 16.99 24.97
C ARG A 3 -7.32 15.52 24.83
N SER A 4 -8.08 14.69 25.52
CA SER A 4 -7.97 13.23 25.55
C SER A 4 -8.54 12.63 24.27
N ALA A 5 -7.84 11.61 23.76
CA ALA A 5 -8.35 10.37 23.16
C ALA A 5 -9.59 10.47 22.25
N GLY A 6 -9.39 10.21 20.96
CA GLY A 6 -10.49 9.83 20.07
C GLY A 6 -10.40 10.34 18.63
N GLU A 7 -9.23 10.70 18.11
CA GLU A 7 -9.07 10.85 16.66
C GLU A 7 -9.16 9.47 16.02
N ASN A 8 -10.38 9.10 15.68
CA ASN A 8 -10.75 7.84 15.07
C ASN A 8 -10.11 7.76 13.67
N ARG A 9 -8.90 7.19 13.62
CA ARG A 9 -8.08 6.92 12.42
C ARG A 9 -8.78 6.07 11.34
N ALA A 10 -9.98 5.54 11.62
CA ALA A 10 -10.78 4.68 10.75
C ALA A 10 -11.37 5.39 9.51
N ALA A 11 -11.28 6.72 9.42
CA ALA A 11 -11.86 7.50 8.34
C ALA A 11 -10.80 8.27 7.55
N ARG A 12 -9.74 7.59 7.06
CA ARG A 12 -9.04 8.10 5.88
C ARG A 12 -10.06 8.09 4.75
N ALA A 13 -10.70 9.25 4.58
CA ALA A 13 -11.65 9.53 3.52
C ALA A 13 -11.06 9.05 2.19
N ALA A 14 -11.93 8.49 1.36
CA ALA A 14 -11.66 8.16 -0.02
C ALA A 14 -10.61 9.07 -0.64
N VAL A 15 -9.53 8.48 -1.16
CA VAL A 15 -8.67 9.17 -2.10
C VAL A 15 -9.53 9.49 -3.31
N VAL A 16 -10.13 10.69 -3.31
CA VAL A 16 -10.84 11.25 -4.45
C VAL A 16 -9.82 11.98 -5.28
N ASP A 17 -9.17 11.26 -6.18
CA ASP A 17 -8.30 11.86 -7.19
C ASP A 17 -9.05 11.91 -8.51
N ARG A 18 -9.00 13.07 -9.18
CA ARG A 18 -9.68 13.34 -10.46
C ARG A 18 -8.72 14.09 -11.35
N GLY A 19 -8.69 13.73 -12.62
CA GLY A 19 -7.84 14.39 -13.58
C GLY A 19 -8.38 14.31 -15.00
N SER A 20 -7.72 15.05 -15.87
CA SER A 20 -7.95 15.00 -17.30
C SER A 20 -6.65 15.24 -18.05
N ALA A 21 -6.46 14.57 -19.18
CA ALA A 21 -5.31 14.74 -20.05
C ALA A 21 -5.75 14.67 -21.52
N ALA A 22 -5.13 15.48 -22.37
CA ALA A 22 -5.30 15.36 -23.81
C ALA A 22 -4.57 14.11 -24.32
N VAL A 23 -5.24 13.33 -25.16
CA VAL A 23 -4.72 12.12 -25.81
C VAL A 23 -5.09 12.21 -27.29
N GLY A 24 -4.15 12.64 -28.13
CA GLY A 24 -4.43 13.02 -29.51
C GLY A 24 -5.48 14.14 -29.57
N ASP A 25 -6.52 13.95 -30.39
CA ASP A 25 -7.63 14.91 -30.54
C ASP A 25 -8.76 14.69 -29.52
N THR A 26 -8.56 13.84 -28.50
CA THR A 26 -9.55 13.50 -27.48
C THR A 26 -9.09 13.89 -26.07
N GLU A 27 -10.04 14.18 -25.18
CA GLU A 27 -9.77 14.41 -23.75
C GLU A 27 -10.10 13.14 -22.95
N LEU A 28 -9.11 12.57 -22.27
CA LEU A 28 -9.31 11.52 -21.28
C LEU A 28 -9.60 12.16 -19.93
N ARG A 29 -10.72 11.79 -19.30
CA ARG A 29 -11.09 12.22 -17.93
C ARG A 29 -11.20 11.02 -17.02
N TRP A 30 -10.74 11.15 -15.79
CA TRP A 30 -10.80 10.07 -14.79
C TRP A 30 -11.14 10.59 -13.40
N GLY A 31 -11.59 9.66 -12.57
CA GLY A 31 -11.81 9.84 -11.15
C GLY A 31 -11.74 8.51 -10.42
N GLY A 32 -11.15 8.49 -9.23
CA GLY A 32 -11.09 7.32 -8.35
C GLY A 32 -11.56 7.68 -6.95
N SER A 33 -12.01 6.68 -6.20
CA SER A 33 -12.45 6.79 -4.82
C SER A 33 -12.46 5.39 -4.20
N THR A 34 -11.92 5.22 -2.99
CA THR A 34 -11.96 3.96 -2.25
C THR A 34 -12.52 4.16 -0.84
N HIS A 35 -13.10 3.15 -0.20
CA HIS A 35 -13.72 3.28 1.12
C HIS A 35 -13.61 1.97 1.90
N VAL A 36 -13.34 2.05 3.21
CA VAL A 36 -13.15 0.88 4.12
C VAL A 36 -14.35 -0.08 4.17
N GLY A 37 -15.54 0.46 3.98
CA GLY A 37 -16.83 -0.23 3.98
C GLY A 37 -17.46 -0.22 5.38
N ASN A 38 -18.41 -1.12 5.62
CA ASN A 38 -19.18 -1.14 6.88
C ASN A 38 -18.67 -2.15 7.92
N ALA A 39 -17.73 -3.03 7.53
CA ALA A 39 -17.32 -4.17 8.34
C ALA A 39 -15.82 -4.17 8.71
N ARG A 40 -14.96 -3.65 7.84
CA ARG A 40 -13.51 -3.58 8.09
C ARG A 40 -13.19 -2.34 8.93
N GLN A 41 -12.12 -2.41 9.73
CA GLN A 41 -11.62 -1.25 10.50
C GLN A 41 -10.59 -0.41 9.72
N VAL A 42 -9.96 -1.03 8.72
CA VAL A 42 -8.88 -0.45 7.92
C VAL A 42 -9.15 -0.80 6.45
N ASN A 43 -8.92 0.18 5.57
CA ASN A 43 -9.00 -0.02 4.13
C ASN A 43 -7.63 -0.47 3.62
N GLU A 44 -7.54 -1.70 3.12
CA GLU A 44 -6.30 -2.27 2.57
C GLU A 44 -6.19 -1.99 1.05
N ASP A 45 -7.15 -1.29 0.44
CA ASP A 45 -7.18 -0.96 -0.98
C ASP A 45 -6.33 0.29 -1.32
N ASP A 46 -5.68 0.28 -2.49
CA ASP A 46 -5.02 1.45 -3.08
C ASP A 46 -5.41 1.68 -4.55
N LEU A 47 -5.21 2.92 -5.02
CA LEU A 47 -5.53 3.37 -6.37
C LEU A 47 -4.33 4.06 -7.03
N VAL A 48 -4.13 3.83 -8.32
CA VAL A 48 -3.20 4.59 -9.18
C VAL A 48 -4.00 5.23 -10.30
N LEU A 49 -3.91 6.55 -10.44
CA LEU A 49 -4.58 7.34 -11.48
C LEU A 49 -3.58 8.24 -12.21
N SER A 50 -2.53 7.64 -12.76
CA SER A 50 -1.37 8.34 -13.34
C SER A 50 -1.21 7.94 -14.81
N PRO A 51 -1.83 8.66 -15.77
CA PRO A 51 -1.79 8.29 -17.18
C PRO A 51 -0.36 7.99 -17.68
N PRO A 52 -0.17 6.92 -18.47
CA PRO A 52 -1.18 6.01 -19.02
C PRO A 52 -1.62 4.88 -18.06
N VAL A 53 -1.15 4.86 -16.81
CA VAL A 53 -1.38 3.78 -15.85
C VAL A 53 -2.54 4.09 -14.91
N PHE A 54 -3.54 3.22 -14.95
CA PHE A 54 -4.66 3.22 -14.02
C PHE A 54 -4.76 1.85 -13.37
N ALA A 55 -4.76 1.79 -12.05
CA ALA A 55 -4.80 0.51 -11.32
C ALA A 55 -5.61 0.60 -10.03
N VAL A 56 -6.21 -0.52 -9.67
CA VAL A 56 -6.83 -0.78 -8.37
C VAL A 56 -6.07 -1.94 -7.74
N ILE A 57 -5.67 -1.80 -6.49
CA ILE A 57 -4.91 -2.81 -5.76
C ILE A 57 -5.69 -3.18 -4.50
N ASP A 58 -6.19 -4.41 -4.43
CA ASP A 58 -6.80 -4.98 -3.21
C ASP A 58 -5.70 -5.60 -2.33
N GLY A 59 -5.38 -4.93 -1.23
CA GLY A 59 -4.41 -5.41 -0.25
C GLY A 59 -5.01 -6.53 0.60
N MET A 60 -4.28 -7.64 0.71
CA MET A 60 -4.67 -8.75 1.58
C MET A 60 -3.53 -9.06 2.54
N GLY A 61 -3.83 -9.14 3.84
CA GLY A 61 -2.86 -9.62 4.83
C GLY A 61 -3.21 -9.33 6.29
N GLY A 62 -4.26 -8.55 6.53
CA GLY A 62 -4.71 -8.14 7.86
C GLY A 62 -3.99 -6.87 8.31
N HIS A 63 -4.78 -5.81 8.50
CA HIS A 63 -4.53 -4.48 9.06
C HIS A 63 -3.22 -3.79 8.67
N ALA A 64 -2.05 -4.33 9.02
CA ALA A 64 -0.76 -3.73 8.69
C ALA A 64 -0.12 -4.32 7.43
N ARG A 65 -0.43 -5.57 7.08
CA ARG A 65 0.25 -6.26 5.96
C ARG A 65 -0.40 -5.97 4.61
N GLY A 66 -1.72 -5.87 4.58
CA GLY A 66 -2.45 -5.53 3.36
C GLY A 66 -2.13 -4.12 2.88
N ASP A 67 -2.24 -3.13 3.77
CA ASP A 67 -1.88 -1.72 3.52
C ASP A 67 -0.45 -1.56 2.96
N VAL A 68 0.51 -2.30 3.52
CA VAL A 68 1.91 -2.24 3.04
C VAL A 68 2.04 -2.88 1.66
N ALA A 69 1.37 -4.01 1.42
CA ALA A 69 1.42 -4.70 0.14
C ALA A 69 0.78 -3.87 -0.98
N SER A 70 -0.41 -3.32 -0.73
CA SER A 70 -1.12 -2.48 -1.71
C SER A 70 -0.37 -1.18 -1.98
N GLY A 71 0.18 -0.54 -0.95
CA GLY A 71 0.98 0.68 -1.10
C GLY A 71 2.28 0.48 -1.90
N LEU A 72 2.98 -0.64 -1.71
CA LEU A 72 4.17 -0.97 -2.50
C LEU A 72 3.84 -1.20 -3.97
N ALA A 73 2.74 -1.88 -4.25
CA ALA A 73 2.28 -2.10 -5.62
C ALA A 73 1.82 -0.80 -6.29
N ALA A 74 1.08 0.04 -5.57
CA ALA A 74 0.65 1.35 -6.05
C ALA A 74 1.85 2.24 -6.40
N ALA A 75 2.86 2.30 -5.53
CA ALA A 75 4.08 3.08 -5.77
C ALA A 75 4.85 2.59 -7.01
N GLY A 76 5.01 1.28 -7.19
CA GLY A 76 5.68 0.71 -8.36
C GLY A 76 4.95 1.03 -9.66
N LEU A 77 3.62 0.86 -9.68
CA LEU A 77 2.79 1.13 -10.86
C LEU A 77 2.71 2.63 -11.18
N ALA A 78 2.65 3.51 -10.18
CA ALA A 78 2.64 4.96 -10.39
C ALA A 78 3.93 5.47 -11.06
N ALA A 79 5.08 4.86 -10.74
CA ALA A 79 6.36 5.22 -11.34
C ALA A 79 6.40 4.97 -12.86
N LEU A 80 5.69 3.95 -13.36
CA LEU A 80 5.56 3.69 -14.80
C LEU A 80 4.93 4.86 -15.55
N GLY A 81 3.99 5.58 -14.94
CA GLY A 81 3.34 6.76 -15.54
C GLY A 81 4.25 8.00 -15.64
N THR A 82 5.38 8.02 -14.93
CA THR A 82 6.30 9.17 -14.90
C THR A 82 7.54 9.03 -15.77
N SER A 83 7.74 7.86 -16.39
CA SER A 83 8.89 7.60 -17.27
C SER A 83 8.82 8.47 -18.52
N GLU A 84 9.91 9.21 -18.82
CA GLU A 84 9.99 10.05 -20.01
C GLU A 84 9.71 9.21 -21.29
N GLY A 85 8.72 9.62 -22.08
CA GLY A 85 8.26 8.87 -23.26
C GLY A 85 6.99 8.04 -23.06
N ALA A 86 6.33 8.12 -21.89
CA ALA A 86 5.03 7.48 -21.59
C ALA A 86 3.82 7.99 -22.43
N THR A 87 4.09 8.55 -23.61
CA THR A 87 3.11 8.69 -24.70
C THR A 87 2.73 7.32 -25.27
N HIS A 88 3.53 6.28 -25.02
CA HIS A 88 3.18 4.89 -25.30
C HIS A 88 2.44 4.25 -24.12
N PRO A 89 1.42 3.39 -24.37
CA PRO A 89 0.87 2.55 -23.32
C PRO A 89 2.02 1.85 -22.61
N ALA A 90 1.99 1.78 -21.28
CA ALA A 90 2.97 1.01 -20.54
C ALA A 90 3.08 -0.38 -21.17
N ASP A 91 4.26 -0.72 -21.70
CA ASP A 91 4.49 -2.01 -22.32
C ASP A 91 4.16 -3.09 -21.28
N SER A 92 3.46 -4.15 -21.69
CA SER A 92 3.13 -5.27 -20.82
C SER A 92 4.38 -5.83 -20.15
N ASP A 93 5.53 -5.83 -20.83
CA ASP A 93 6.79 -6.29 -20.27
C ASP A 93 7.28 -5.37 -19.13
N ALA A 94 7.13 -4.06 -19.27
CA ALA A 94 7.47 -3.10 -18.22
C ALA A 94 6.53 -3.25 -17.01
N VAL A 95 5.23 -3.40 -17.25
CA VAL A 95 4.25 -3.66 -16.19
C VAL A 95 4.60 -4.95 -15.44
N MET A 96 4.89 -6.03 -16.17
CA MET A 96 5.26 -7.31 -15.56
C MET A 96 6.56 -7.22 -14.77
N ALA A 97 7.60 -6.57 -15.30
CA ALA A 97 8.86 -6.35 -14.60
C ALA A 97 8.64 -5.57 -13.29
N THR A 98 7.83 -4.51 -13.32
CA THR A 98 7.45 -3.75 -12.13
C THR A 98 6.71 -4.61 -11.12
N LEU A 99 5.72 -5.40 -11.53
CA LEU A 99 4.95 -6.27 -10.63
C LEU A 99 5.83 -7.35 -9.99
N LEU A 100 6.80 -7.89 -10.71
CA LEU A 100 7.77 -8.83 -10.16
C LEU A 100 8.68 -8.16 -9.13
N GLY A 101 9.21 -6.96 -9.40
CA GLY A 101 10.02 -6.22 -8.44
C GLY A 101 9.23 -5.84 -7.17
N VAL A 102 7.97 -5.43 -7.34
CA VAL A 102 7.03 -5.19 -6.23
C VAL A 102 6.83 -6.47 -5.41
N HIS A 103 6.62 -7.61 -6.08
CA HIS A 103 6.46 -8.89 -5.39
C HIS A 103 7.67 -9.22 -4.51
N GLU A 104 8.88 -9.06 -5.04
CA GLU A 104 10.12 -9.27 -4.27
C GLU A 104 10.22 -8.33 -3.07
N ALA A 105 9.85 -7.06 -3.24
CA ALA A 105 9.83 -6.08 -2.15
C ALA A 105 8.84 -6.46 -1.04
N ILE A 106 7.63 -6.92 -1.40
CA ILE A 106 6.62 -7.40 -0.46
C ILE A 106 7.15 -8.62 0.31
N GLN A 107 7.76 -9.58 -0.38
CA GLN A 107 8.34 -10.76 0.27
C GLN A 107 9.46 -10.39 1.24
N ALA A 108 10.33 -9.45 0.87
CA ALA A 108 11.40 -8.95 1.74
C ALA A 108 10.83 -8.28 3.01
N ALA A 109 9.80 -7.43 2.86
CA ALA A 109 9.11 -6.82 3.98
C ALA A 109 8.47 -7.86 4.92
N ALA A 110 7.83 -8.89 4.36
CA ALA A 110 7.20 -9.97 5.13
C ALA A 110 8.22 -10.85 5.88
N VAL A 111 9.44 -11.01 5.38
CA VAL A 111 10.54 -11.68 6.10
C VAL A 111 11.05 -10.80 7.25
N GLY A 112 11.24 -9.51 7.01
CA GLY A 112 11.67 -8.53 8.02
C GLY A 112 10.75 -8.52 9.24
N GLU A 113 9.43 -8.49 9.02
CA GLU A 113 8.44 -8.55 10.11
C GLU A 113 8.56 -9.83 10.94
N ARG A 114 8.74 -11.00 10.30
CA ARG A 114 8.87 -12.29 11.01
C ARG A 114 10.10 -12.33 11.90
N ILE A 115 11.23 -11.79 11.42
CA ILE A 115 12.47 -11.72 12.20
C ILE A 115 12.30 -10.78 13.40
N TRP A 116 11.67 -9.63 13.20
CA TRP A 116 11.38 -8.69 14.28
C TRP A 116 10.46 -9.29 15.33
N ALA A 117 9.31 -9.85 14.92
CA ALA A 117 8.34 -10.47 15.81
C ALA A 117 8.94 -11.62 16.64
N ARG A 118 9.82 -12.43 16.03
CA ARG A 118 10.53 -13.51 16.75
C ARG A 118 11.59 -12.99 17.72
N ARG A 119 12.27 -11.88 17.41
CA ARG A 119 13.22 -11.26 18.34
C ARG A 119 12.51 -10.58 19.52
N SER A 120 11.36 -9.95 19.31
CA SER A 120 10.58 -9.37 20.39
C SER A 120 10.04 -10.43 21.36
N SER A 121 9.58 -11.58 20.86
CA SER A 121 9.10 -12.66 21.73
C SER A 121 10.22 -13.33 22.52
N LEU A 122 11.42 -13.48 21.94
CA LEU A 122 12.58 -14.00 22.66
C LEU A 122 13.06 -13.03 23.76
N ARG A 123 13.01 -11.71 23.52
CA ARG A 123 13.35 -10.71 24.55
C ARG A 123 12.33 -10.67 25.69
N SER A 124 11.02 -10.82 25.41
CA SER A 124 10.01 -10.91 26.47
C SER A 124 10.11 -12.20 27.28
N SER A 125 10.41 -13.35 26.63
CA SER A 125 10.60 -14.63 27.33
C SER A 125 11.88 -14.67 28.17
N SER A 126 12.95 -13.99 27.74
CA SER A 126 14.19 -13.86 28.54
C SER A 126 14.04 -13.00 29.79
N MET A 127 13.04 -12.11 29.87
CA MET A 127 12.72 -11.37 31.10
C MET A 127 11.95 -12.24 32.12
N SER A 128 11.34 -13.36 31.70
CA SER A 128 10.60 -14.26 32.59
C SER A 128 11.47 -15.27 33.34
N VAL A 129 12.74 -15.46 32.97
CA VAL A 129 13.62 -16.48 33.59
C VAL A 129 14.47 -15.95 34.75
N ALA A 130 14.35 -14.66 35.10
CA ALA A 130 15.20 -14.00 36.09
C ALA A 130 14.59 -13.89 37.51
N SER A 131 13.49 -14.57 37.83
CA SER A 131 12.82 -14.45 39.14
C SER A 131 12.56 -15.78 39.85
N TRP A 132 13.55 -16.68 39.92
CA TRP A 132 13.52 -17.87 40.79
C TRP A 132 14.93 -18.23 41.28
N VAL A 133 15.58 -17.32 42.00
CA VAL A 133 16.64 -17.67 42.97
C VAL A 133 16.49 -16.70 44.14
N GLY A 134 15.87 -17.18 45.22
CA GLY A 134 15.66 -16.47 46.48
C GLY A 134 15.08 -17.42 47.50
#